data_AF-A0A521PHJ0-F1
#
_entry.id   AF-A0A521PHJ0-F1
#
_cell.length_a   1.000
_cell.length_b   1.000
_cell.length_c   1.000
_cell.angle_alpha   90.00
_cell.angle_beta   90.00
_cell.angle_gamma   90.00
#
_symmetry.space_group_name_H-M   'P 1'
#
loop_
_entity.id
_entity.type
_entity.pdbx_description
1 polymer ?
#
loop_
_entity_poly.entity_id
_entity_poly.type
_entity_poly.pdbx_seq_one_letter_code
_entity_poly.pdbx_strand_id
1 'polypeptide(L)' 'MHPVTLLLGIHNHQPVGNFGHVFRLAYDRCYRPFLDLLERHPRIRLTLHYTGPLLDWFEKEEPDFLDRLAKL' A
#
# COMPACT_ATOMS: atom_id res chain seq x y z
N MET A 1 11.94 -27.15 -18.77
CA MET A 1 12.27 -25.74 -18.48
C MET A 1 12.22 -25.55 -16.97
N HIS A 2 13.19 -24.86 -16.37
CA HIS A 2 13.14 -24.54 -14.94
C HIS A 2 12.26 -23.31 -14.72
N PRO A 3 11.42 -23.29 -13.67
CA PRO A 3 10.65 -22.10 -13.33
C PRO A 3 11.58 -20.97 -12.90
N VAL A 4 11.24 -19.73 -13.30
CA VAL A 4 11.91 -18.51 -12.85
C VAL A 4 11.16 -17.97 -11.63
N THR A 5 11.89 -17.66 -10.57
CA THR A 5 11.32 -16.99 -9.39
C THR A 5 11.21 -15.50 -9.65
N LEU A 6 9.99 -14.96 -9.60
CA LEU A 6 9.73 -13.53 -9.63
C LEU A 6 9.70 -12.98 -8.20
N LEU A 7 10.52 -11.97 -7.91
CA LEU A 7 10.42 -11.16 -6.70
C LEU A 7 9.80 -9.82 -7.07
N LEU A 8 8.65 -9.49 -6.48
CA LEU A 8 7.94 -8.23 -6.69
C LEU A 8 7.88 -7.45 -5.37
N GLY A 9 8.22 -6.17 -5.42
CA GLY A 9 8.18 -5.28 -4.27
C GLY A 9 7.66 -3.91 -4.66
N ILE A 10 6.84 -3.31 -3.80
CA ILE A 10 6.29 -1.96 -3.98
C ILE A 10 6.70 -1.08 -2.80
N HIS A 11 7.17 0.12 -3.11
CA HIS A 11 7.58 1.13 -2.13
C HIS A 11 6.63 2.34 -2.19
N ASN A 12 5.91 2.57 -1.10
CA ASN A 12 4.98 3.68 -0.94
C ASN A 12 5.56 4.68 0.06
N HIS A 13 5.74 5.92 -0.38
CA HIS A 13 6.38 6.95 0.42
C HIS A 13 5.62 8.27 0.31
N GLN A 14 5.47 8.93 1.45
CA GLN A 14 5.15 10.35 1.52
C GLN A 14 6.10 11.05 2.50
N PRO A 15 6.75 12.16 2.10
CA PRO A 15 7.68 12.84 2.98
C PRO A 15 6.94 13.61 4.09
N VAL A 16 7.62 13.79 5.23
CA VAL A 16 7.17 14.69 6.29
C VAL A 16 6.99 16.10 5.73
N GLY A 17 5.90 16.77 6.12
CA GLY A 17 5.60 18.14 5.69
C GLY A 17 4.91 18.26 4.33
N ASN A 18 4.60 17.14 3.66
CA ASN A 18 3.80 17.18 2.44
C ASN A 18 2.34 17.56 2.73
N PHE A 19 1.63 18.12 1.75
CA PHE A 19 0.27 18.59 1.94
C PHE A 19 -0.72 17.44 2.08
N GLY A 20 -1.67 17.53 3.01
CA GLY A 20 -2.66 16.47 3.26
C GLY A 20 -3.49 16.07 2.03
N HIS A 21 -3.79 17.02 1.13
CA HIS A 21 -4.49 16.71 -0.13
C HIS A 21 -3.65 15.85 -1.09
N VAL A 22 -2.32 15.91 -1.01
CA VAL A 22 -1.42 15.03 -1.79
C VAL A 22 -1.49 13.61 -1.27
N PHE A 23 -1.53 13.41 0.06
CA PHE A 23 -1.78 12.10 0.66
C PHE A 23 -3.14 11.54 0.22
N ARG A 24 -4.21 12.34 0.33
CA ARG A 24 -5.56 11.94 -0.09
C ARG A 24 -5.59 11.52 -1.55
N LEU A 25 -5.01 12.33 -2.44
CA LEU A 25 -4.95 12.06 -3.86
C LEU A 25 -4.21 10.74 -4.16
N ALA A 26 -3.08 10.51 -3.51
CA ALA A 26 -2.30 9.29 -3.67
C ALA A 26 -3.01 8.06 -3.10
N TYR A 27 -3.73 8.21 -1.98
CA TYR A 27 -4.56 7.15 -1.42
C TYR A 27 -5.66 6.72 -2.39
N ASP A 28 -6.41 7.68 -2.92
CA ASP A 28 -7.53 7.41 -3.81
C ASP A 28 -7.10 6.80 -5.15
N ARG A 29 -5.93 7.21 -5.65
CA ARG A 29 -5.44 6.79 -6.98
C ARG A 29 -4.50 5.61 -6.96
N CYS A 30 -3.79 5.38 -5.86
CA CYS A 30 -2.72 4.39 -5.79
C CYS A 30 -2.95 3.37 -4.68
N TYR A 31 -2.98 3.79 -3.42
CA TYR A 31 -2.87 2.85 -2.29
C TYR A 31 -4.12 1.99 -2.14
N ARG A 32 -5.31 2.60 -2.10
CA ARG A 32 -6.59 1.87 -2.02
C ARG A 32 -6.83 0.96 -3.22
N PRO A 33 -6.80 1.44 -4.48
CA PRO A 33 -7.10 0.57 -5.62
C PRO A 33 -6.08 -0.56 -5.78
N PHE A 34 -4.82 -0.36 -5.35
CA PHE A 34 -3.83 -1.43 -5.35
C PHE A 34 -4.15 -2.49 -4.30
N LEU A 35 -4.53 -2.10 -3.08
CA LEU A 35 -4.98 -3.03 -2.05
C LEU A 35 -6.23 -3.82 -2.49
N ASP A 36 -7.22 -3.12 -3.08
CA ASP A 36 -8.43 -3.73 -3.66
C ASP A 36 -8.10 -4.76 -4.75
N LEU A 37 -6.98 -4.58 -5.47
CA LEU A 37 -6.50 -5.54 -6.46
C LEU A 37 -5.86 -6.75 -5.79
N LEU A 38 -5.01 -6.54 -4.80
CA LEU A 38 -4.33 -7.64 -4.09
C LEU A 38 -5.32 -8.59 -3.40
N GLU A 39 -6.36 -8.05 -2.76
CA GLU A 39 -7.41 -8.85 -2.13
C GLU A 39 -8.15 -9.76 -3.12
N ARG A 40 -8.29 -9.33 -4.39
CA ARG A 40 -8.90 -10.13 -5.46
C ARG A 40 -7.95 -11.18 -6.05
N HIS A 41 -6.66 -11.11 -5.73
CA HIS A 41 -5.62 -11.99 -6.26
C HIS A 41 -4.74 -12.60 -5.14
N PRO A 42 -5.31 -13.39 -4.21
CA PRO A 42 -4.61 -13.89 -3.02
C PRO A 42 -3.46 -14.87 -3.30
N ARG A 43 -3.25 -15.26 -4.57
CA ARG A 43 -2.13 -16.11 -4.99
C ARG A 43 -0.87 -15.31 -5.35
N ILE A 44 -0.97 -13.99 -5.51
CA ILE A 44 0.19 -13.14 -5.81
C ILE A 44 0.99 -12.94 -4.51
N ARG A 45 2.31 -13.16 -4.60
CA ARG A 45 3.25 -12.90 -3.50
C ARG A 45 4.10 -11.69 -3.84
N LEU A 46 4.14 -10.72 -2.94
CA LEU A 46 4.97 -9.53 -3.07
C LEU A 46 5.34 -8.97 -1.70
N THR A 47 6.28 -8.02 -1.70
CA THR A 47 6.63 -7.23 -0.51
C THR A 47 6.05 -5.83 -0.63
N LEU A 48 5.42 -5.33 0.44
CA LEU A 48 4.93 -3.96 0.55
C LEU A 48 5.75 -3.20 1.58
N HIS A 49 6.24 -2.01 1.21
CA HIS A 49 6.90 -1.10 2.12
C HIS A 49 6.16 0.24 2.17
N TYR A 50 5.88 0.72 3.37
CA TYR A 50 5.25 2.01 3.63
C TYR A 50 6.10 2.81 4.61
N THR A 51 6.33 4.10 4.32
CA THR A 51 7.04 4.99 5.26
C THR A 51 6.19 5.33 6.48
N GLY A 52 6.84 5.57 7.62
CA GLY A 52 6.19 5.98 8.88
C GLY A 52 5.14 7.09 8.71
N PRO A 53 5.47 8.26 8.13
CA PRO A 53 4.50 9.35 7.95
C PRO A 53 3.27 8.96 7.12
N LEU A 54 3.40 7.99 6.23
CA LEU A 54 2.28 7.48 5.44
C LEU A 54 1.42 6.52 6.26
N LEU A 55 2.03 5.68 7.10
CA LEU A 55 1.32 4.84 8.06
C LEU A 55 0.57 5.68 9.10
N ASP A 56 1.19 6.73 9.63
CA ASP A 56 0.56 7.68 10.56
C ASP A 56 -0.67 8.35 9.91
N TRP A 57 -0.56 8.68 8.62
CA TRP A 57 -1.69 9.22 7.87
C TRP A 57 -2.81 8.21 7.68
N PHE A 58 -2.50 6.94 7.37
CA PHE A 58 -3.52 5.88 7.29
C PHE A 58 -4.22 5.65 8.63
N GLU A 59 -3.47 5.56 9.72
CA GLU A 59 -4.03 5.36 11.06
C GLU A 59 -5.05 6.46 11.41
N LYS A 60 -4.74 7.72 11.03
CA LYS A 60 -5.60 8.86 11.32
C LYS A 60 -6.80 8.98 10.38
N GLU A 61 -6.61 8.84 9.08
CA GLU A 61 -7.60 9.22 8.06
C GLU A 61 -8.32 8.02 7.43
N GLU A 62 -7.67 6.85 7.40
CA GLU A 62 -8.12 5.64 6.69
C GLU A 62 -7.75 4.35 7.48
N PRO A 63 -8.15 4.22 8.76
CA PRO A 63 -7.68 3.11 9.64
C PRO A 63 -8.05 1.72 9.11
N ASP A 64 -9.21 1.60 8.45
CA ASP A 64 -9.65 0.35 7.81
C ASP A 64 -8.63 -0.16 6.76
N PHE A 65 -7.84 0.73 6.16
CA PHE A 65 -6.78 0.33 5.23
C PHE A 65 -5.70 -0.51 5.92
N LEU A 66 -5.33 -0.18 7.16
CA LEU A 66 -4.33 -0.93 7.93
C LEU A 66 -4.87 -2.31 8.32
N ASP A 67 -6.14 -2.38 8.73
CA ASP A 67 -6.80 -3.66 9.05
C ASP A 67 -6.89 -4.57 7.84
N ARG A 68 -7.14 -4.01 6.66
CA ARG A 68 -7.15 -4.74 5.39
C ARG A 68 -5.75 -5.19 5.00
N LEU A 69 -4.75 -4.32 5.14
CA LEU A 69 -3.36 -4.64 4.86
C LEU A 69 -2.85 -5.79 5.74
N ALA A 70 -3.23 -5.84 7.02
CA ALA A 70 -2.87 -6.90 7.94
C ALA A 70 -3.49 -8.28 7.62
N LYS A 71 -4.53 -8.31 6.77
CA LYS A 71 -5.25 -9.54 6.35
C LYS A 71 -4.77 -10.11 5.02
N LEU A 72 -3.96 -9.38 4.26
CA LEU A 72 -3.32 -9.86 3.02
C LEU A 72 -2.29 -10.96 3.30
#